data_AF-A0AAW7YRC4-F1
#
_entry.id   AF-A0AAW7YRC4-F1
#
_cell.length_a   1.000
_cell.length_b   1.000
_cell.length_c   1.000
_cell.angle_alpha   90.00
_cell.angle_beta   90.00
_cell.angle_gamma   90.00
#
_symmetry.space_group_name_H-M   'P 1'
#
loop_
_entity.id
_entity.type
_entity.pdbx_description
1 polymer ?
#
loop_
_entity_poly.entity_id
_entity_poly.type
_entity_poly.pdbx_seq_one_letter_code
_entity_poly.pdbx_strand_id
1 'polypeptide(L)' 'MSSMWIIFAITVLIAVYSGIQVFTNLQNKQKPSFKYFLIAFVVFLILAIIEIFMLY' A
#
# COMPACT_ATOMS: atom_id res chain seq x y z
N MET A 1 10.25 -17.85 -8.79
CA MET A 1 9.46 -17.97 -7.54
C MET A 1 10.00 -17.11 -6.41
N SER A 2 11.23 -17.31 -5.89
CA SER A 2 11.79 -16.50 -4.78
C SER A 2 11.76 -14.97 -5.00
N SER A 3 12.09 -14.49 -6.21
CA SER A 3 12.07 -13.05 -6.54
C SER A 3 10.67 -12.41 -6.47
N MET A 4 9.60 -13.13 -6.87
CA MET A 4 8.23 -12.58 -6.83
C MET A 4 7.70 -12.46 -5.40
N TRP A 5 8.05 -13.40 -4.51
CA TRP A 5 7.71 -13.31 -3.09
C TRP A 5 8.36 -12.10 -2.40
N ILE A 6 9.58 -11.75 -2.80
CA ILE A 6 10.28 -10.55 -2.30
C ILE A 6 9.57 -9.27 -2.78
N ILE A 7 9.20 -9.20 -4.06
CA ILE A 7 8.46 -8.06 -4.61
C ILE A 7 7.13 -7.90 -3.87
N PHE A 8 6.39 -8.99 -3.68
CA PHE A 8 5.14 -8.97 -2.93
C PHE A 8 5.30 -8.48 -1.49
N ALA A 9 6.33 -8.94 -0.78
CA ALA A 9 6.61 -8.46 0.57
C ALA A 9 6.86 -6.95 0.60
N ILE A 10 7.56 -6.40 -0.41
CA ILE A 10 7.80 -4.96 -0.55
C ILE A 10 6.48 -4.23 -0.86
N THR A 11 5.67 -4.73 -1.79
CA THR A 11 4.36 -4.16 -2.14
C THR A 11 3.45 -4.06 -0.91
N VAL A 12 3.40 -5.12 -0.10
CA VAL A 12 2.64 -5.16 1.16
C VAL A 12 3.19 -4.15 2.19
N LEU A 13 4.51 -4.05 2.35
CA LEU A 13 5.12 -3.07 3.26
C LEU A 13 4.75 -1.63 2.89
N ILE A 14 4.75 -1.31 1.59
CA ILE A 14 4.37 0.03 1.10
C ILE A 14 2.87 0.29 1.32
N ALA A 15 2.01 -0.70 1.07
CA ALA A 15 0.59 -0.62 1.37
C ALA A 15 0.34 -0.36 2.87
N VAL A 16 1.02 -1.09 3.75
CA VAL A 16 0.88 -0.89 5.20
C VAL A 16 1.33 0.51 5.62
N TYR A 17 2.50 0.96 5.17
CA TYR A 17 3.01 2.29 5.51
C TYR A 17 2.09 3.43 5.02
N SER A 18 1.65 3.35 3.77
CA SER A 18 0.71 4.33 3.21
C SER A 18 -0.64 4.31 3.92
N GLY A 19 -1.15 3.12 4.27
CA GLY A 19 -2.35 2.96 5.08
C GLY A 19 -2.24 3.63 6.45
N ILE A 20 -1.14 3.36 7.19
CA ILE A 20 -0.88 4.01 8.49
C ILE A 20 -0.88 5.53 8.34
N GLN A 21 -0.24 6.07 7.30
CA GLN A 21 -0.28 7.50 7.03
C GLN A 21 -1.68 8.03 6.73
N VAL A 22 -2.50 7.30 5.95
CA VAL A 22 -3.89 7.67 5.67
C VAL A 22 -4.68 7.77 6.98
N PHE A 23 -4.65 6.74 7.82
CA PHE A 23 -5.37 6.73 9.10
C PHE A 23 -4.86 7.82 10.06
N THR A 24 -3.54 8.02 10.14
CA THR A 24 -2.93 9.04 11.01
C THR A 24 -3.30 10.46 10.56
N ASN A 25 -3.30 10.73 9.25
CA ASN A 25 -3.70 12.02 8.70
C ASN A 25 -5.23 12.24 8.81
N LEU A 26 -6.03 11.18 8.77
CA LEU A 26 -7.48 11.27 8.99
C LEU A 26 -7.81 11.73 10.42
N GLN A 27 -7.07 11.22 11.42
CA GLN A 27 -7.23 11.63 12.82
C GLN A 27 -6.74 13.07 13.08
N ASN A 28 -5.66 13.50 12.43
CA ASN A 28 -5.03 14.81 12.68
C ASN A 28 -5.54 15.97 11.79
N LYS A 29 -6.82 15.93 11.36
CA LYS A 29 -7.43 16.93 10.47
C LYS A 29 -6.65 17.12 9.16
N GLN A 30 -6.73 16.10 8.28
CA GLN A 30 -6.33 16.06 6.87
C GLN A 30 -5.28 17.09 6.43
N LYS A 31 -4.01 16.68 6.46
CA LYS A 31 -2.92 17.40 5.79
C LYS A 31 -3.06 17.28 4.27
N PRO A 32 -2.56 18.25 3.46
CA PRO A 32 -2.63 18.19 1.99
C PRO A 32 -1.97 16.94 1.39
N SER A 33 -1.03 16.31 2.11
CA SER A 33 -0.42 15.05 1.72
C SER A 33 -1.37 13.84 1.77
N PHE A 34 -2.50 13.92 2.49
CA PHE A 34 -3.46 12.82 2.67
C PHE A 34 -3.91 12.22 1.34
N LYS A 35 -4.21 13.06 0.34
CA LYS A 35 -4.68 12.60 -0.98
C LYS A 35 -3.65 11.71 -1.67
N TYR A 36 -2.37 12.06 -1.58
CA TYR A 36 -1.28 11.30 -2.19
C TYR A 36 -1.08 9.96 -1.50
N PHE A 37 -1.14 9.92 -0.16
CA PHE A 37 -1.04 8.68 0.61
C PHE A 37 -2.27 7.77 0.40
N LEU A 38 -3.46 8.33 0.26
CA LEU A 38 -4.68 7.58 -0.08
C LEU A 38 -4.57 6.93 -1.46
N ILE A 39 -4.14 7.69 -2.47
CA ILE A 39 -3.96 7.17 -3.83
C ILE A 39 -2.89 6.08 -3.83
N ALA A 40 -1.74 6.32 -3.18
CA ALA A 40 -0.68 5.31 -3.06
C ALA A 40 -1.20 4.04 -2.37
N PHE A 41 -1.93 4.17 -1.27
CA PHE A 41 -2.50 3.04 -0.55
C PHE A 41 -3.41 2.18 -1.44
N VAL A 42 -4.34 2.80 -2.16
CA VAL A 42 -5.26 2.10 -3.06
C VAL A 42 -4.51 1.40 -4.20
N VAL A 43 -3.54 2.07 -4.82
CA VAL A 43 -2.74 1.49 -5.92
C VAL A 43 -1.95 0.26 -5.44
N PHE A 44 -1.24 0.38 -4.32
CA PHE A 44 -0.45 -0.73 -3.77
C PHE A 44 -1.33 -1.88 -3.25
N LEU A 45 -2.54 -1.59 -2.75
CA LEU A 45 -3.51 -2.61 -2.36
C LEU A 45 -3.97 -3.44 -3.57
N ILE A 46 -4.30 -2.77 -4.69
CA ILE A 46 -4.70 -3.45 -5.93
C ILE A 46 -3.55 -4.27 -6.49
N LEU A 47 -2.33 -3.72 -6.50
CA LEU A 47 -1.13 -4.44 -6.91
C LEU A 47 -0.90 -5.70 -6.06
N ALA A 48 -0.98 -5.61 -4.74
CA ALA A 48 -0.81 -6.76 -3.86
C ALA A 48 -1.84 -7.87 -4.14
N ILE A 49 -3.09 -7.50 -4.44
CA ILE A 49 -4.14 -8.47 -4.83
C ILE A 49 -3.77 -9.16 -6.15
N ILE A 50 -3.34 -8.41 -7.17
CA ILE A 50 -2.90 -8.98 -8.46
C ILE A 50 -1.68 -9.90 -8.27
N GLU A 51 -0.71 -9.47 -7.47
CA GLU A 51 0.49 -10.25 -7.16
C GLU A 51 0.15 -11.57 -6.47
N ILE A 52 -0.85 -11.60 -5.58
CA ILE A 52 -1.34 -12.85 -4.98
C ILE A 52 -1.85 -13.83 -6.04
N PHE A 53 -2.62 -13.36 -7.02
CA PHE A 53 -3.12 -14.21 -8.10
C PHE A 53 -2.01 -14.69 -9.06
N MET A 54 -0.93 -13.93 -9.20
CA MET A 54 0.25 -14.30 -10.00
C MET A 54 1.20 -15.25 -9.25
N LEU A 55 1.23 -15.16 -7.92
CA LEU A 55 2.04 -16.00 -7.04
C LEU A 55 1.41 -17.36 -6.75
N TYR A 56 0.07 -17.45 -6.80
CA TYR A 56 -0.73 -18.67 -6.69
C TYR A 56 -0.70 -19.48 -7.99
#